data_AF-A0A8T5IF28-F1
#
_entry.id   AF-A0A8T5IF28-F1
#
_cell.length_a   1.000
_cell.length_b   1.000
_cell.length_c   1.000
_cell.angle_alpha   90.00
_cell.angle_beta   90.00
_cell.angle_gamma   90.00
#
_symmetry.space_group_name_H-M   'P 1'
#
loop_
_entity.id
_entity.type
_entity.pdbx_description
1 polymer ?
#
loop_
_entity_poly.entity_id
_entity_poly.type
_entity_poly.pdbx_seq_one_letter_code
_entity_poly.pdbx_strand_id
1 'polypeptide(L)'
;MVIDMGTQERWSGDLAILTSRWNKIDSESPETVIEIAGRSRCGKSVIVLVKGFRPGIEISQKGFCKDPSILPEDIEHRLNNVSKHPGVVKVCTPVVKWTDLGEKPHWWVEVEQPFVIPKLREKLDNRWTLSSADIPFGNRIFFDEDLGPHIHVEADILQSKEIEGDDSLIRSAGGVGTAPVDLILSCHRSELNSIEAFQAPLVIFSFDLETSIENNRILCAAVAIETLRVEGGASQQDIHTFTGDEKEIMRDLTLLVKQSDPDIITGYNIDNFDLPRIQERVNESTSKSDVEGQMELFGWGRTTSIPDEAKRSRSGLFPKRANTRAWNLSGRVVMDAWWQARMALKPKRETLKFVSELLFPEREDLRKMDVDASKMDEEWASRPDVVLEYCARDASLPLEILRAVQATRRKEAVAAVAKVSFETAANGTTSQLLDSLVIRLADKWKVAVPLTGSAARKEGQITGGYVHDVKAGMHPWIAVLDFKSMYPSIMIANNVCHTTRIDPSHP
;
A
#
# COMPACT_ATOMS: atom_id res chain seq x y z
N MET A 1 -19.20 33.25 27.08
CA MET A 1 -20.09 32.08 27.02
C MET A 1 -19.16 30.88 26.89
N VAL A 2 -18.89 30.23 28.02
CA VAL A 2 -18.00 29.08 28.09
C VAL A 2 -18.75 27.94 27.41
N ILE A 3 -18.29 27.54 26.22
CA ILE A 3 -18.79 26.35 25.55
C ILE A 3 -18.23 25.19 26.35
N ASP A 4 -19.12 24.51 27.05
CA ASP A 4 -18.87 23.26 27.74
C ASP A 4 -18.34 22.26 26.70
N MET A 5 -17.03 21.99 26.72
CA MET A 5 -16.44 20.93 25.92
C MET A 5 -16.83 19.61 26.59
N GLY A 6 -18.04 19.15 26.26
CA GLY A 6 -18.49 17.80 26.59
C GLY A 6 -17.39 16.81 26.25
N THR A 7 -17.08 15.92 27.18
CA THR A 7 -16.04 14.89 27.05
C THR A 7 -16.09 14.24 25.67
N GLN A 8 -15.14 14.57 24.81
CA GLN A 8 -15.03 13.99 23.48
C GLN A 8 -14.82 12.49 23.66
N GLU A 9 -15.72 11.67 23.12
CA GLU A 9 -15.60 10.23 23.28
C GLU A 9 -14.32 9.74 22.60
N ARG A 10 -13.51 8.99 23.35
CA ARG A 10 -12.23 8.44 22.87
C ARG A 10 -12.37 6.96 22.56
N TRP A 11 -11.73 6.54 21.49
CA TRP A 11 -11.53 5.15 21.12
C TRP A 11 -10.12 4.70 21.51
N SER A 12 -10.02 3.49 22.07
CA SER A 12 -8.75 2.80 22.32
C SER A 12 -8.83 1.39 21.76
N GLY A 13 -7.86 1.01 20.94
CA GLY A 13 -7.83 -0.33 20.38
C GLY A 13 -6.71 -0.59 19.38
N ASP A 14 -6.61 -1.85 18.99
CA ASP A 14 -5.60 -2.33 18.07
C ASP A 14 -6.08 -2.28 16.63
N LEU A 15 -5.22 -1.83 15.73
CA LEU A 15 -5.49 -1.57 14.32
C LEU A 15 -4.44 -2.24 13.43
N ALA A 16 -4.88 -2.92 12.38
CA ALA A 16 -4.05 -3.35 11.26
C ALA A 16 -4.13 -2.32 10.13
N ILE A 17 -3.01 -1.67 9.80
CA ILE A 17 -2.89 -0.65 8.76
C ILE A 17 -2.84 -1.31 7.38
N LEU A 18 -3.81 -0.96 6.54
CA LEU A 18 -3.89 -1.42 5.16
C LEU A 18 -3.13 -0.51 4.22
N THR A 19 -3.44 0.79 4.29
CA THR A 19 -2.88 1.83 3.42
C THR A 19 -2.60 3.09 4.24
N SER A 20 -1.68 3.91 3.76
CA SER A 20 -1.41 5.25 4.31
C SER A 20 -1.38 6.28 3.20
N ARG A 21 -2.03 7.42 3.41
CA ARG A 21 -1.93 8.61 2.56
C ARG A 21 -1.75 9.85 3.41
N TRP A 22 -1.76 11.02 2.80
CA TRP A 22 -1.66 12.28 3.52
C TRP A 22 -2.60 13.32 2.94
N ASN A 23 -3.07 14.22 3.78
CA ASN A 23 -3.92 15.34 3.41
C ASN A 23 -3.31 16.63 3.94
N LYS A 24 -3.53 17.72 3.22
CA LYS A 24 -3.16 19.07 3.67
C LYS A 24 -4.32 19.67 4.48
N ILE A 25 -4.00 20.45 5.50
CA ILE A 25 -4.94 21.35 6.16
C ILE A 25 -4.59 22.76 5.69
N ASP A 26 -5.55 23.41 5.05
CA ASP A 26 -5.44 24.82 4.67
C ASP A 26 -5.80 25.69 5.89
N SER A 27 -4.80 25.97 6.73
CA SER A 27 -4.89 26.82 7.92
C SER A 27 -3.83 27.92 7.90
N GLU A 28 -3.94 28.93 8.79
CA GLU A 28 -2.94 30.01 8.92
C GLU A 28 -1.50 29.49 9.14
N SER A 29 -1.37 28.35 9.81
CA SER A 29 -0.15 27.55 9.84
C SER A 29 -0.43 26.24 9.09
N PRO A 30 0.19 26.00 7.92
CA PRO A 30 -0.11 24.81 7.11
C PRO A 30 0.30 23.54 7.85
N GLU A 31 -0.62 22.60 7.94
CA GLU A 31 -0.36 21.29 8.52
C GLU A 31 -0.55 20.18 7.50
N THR A 32 0.14 19.06 7.71
CA THR A 32 -0.06 17.83 6.94
C THR A 32 -0.43 16.72 7.90
N VAL A 33 -1.53 16.04 7.60
CA VAL A 33 -2.04 14.92 8.39
C VAL A 33 -1.79 13.63 7.61
N ILE A 34 -1.30 12.61 8.30
CA ILE A 34 -1.23 11.26 7.73
C ILE A 34 -2.56 10.59 8.01
N GLU A 35 -3.22 10.14 6.95
CA GLU A 35 -4.45 9.35 7.04
C GLU A 35 -4.08 7.88 6.86
N ILE A 36 -4.35 7.07 7.89
CA ILE A 36 -4.25 5.61 7.81
C ILE A 36 -5.65 5.02 7.71
N ALA A 37 -5.79 4.03 6.84
CA ALA A 37 -6.99 3.21 6.78
C ALA A 37 -6.63 1.78 7.16
N GLY A 38 -7.50 1.15 7.94
CA GLY A 38 -7.23 -0.16 8.50
C GLY A 38 -8.46 -0.86 9.02
N ARG A 39 -8.24 -2.04 9.60
CA ARG A 39 -9.26 -2.79 10.33
C ARG A 39 -8.81 -3.08 11.74
N SER A 40 -9.67 -2.80 12.71
CA SER A 40 -9.39 -3.06 14.11
C SER A 40 -9.42 -4.57 14.41
N ARG A 41 -8.80 -4.96 15.53
CA ARG A 41 -8.86 -6.34 16.03
C ARG A 41 -10.29 -6.84 16.26
N CYS A 42 -11.23 -5.95 16.58
CA CYS A 42 -12.65 -6.27 16.73
C CYS A 42 -13.45 -6.22 15.42
N GLY A 43 -12.78 -6.04 14.27
CA GLY A 43 -13.41 -6.10 12.95
C GLY A 43 -14.06 -4.81 12.49
N LYS A 44 -13.84 -3.68 13.18
CA LYS A 44 -14.33 -2.37 12.71
C LYS A 44 -13.39 -1.80 11.65
N SER A 45 -13.94 -1.27 10.57
CA SER A 45 -13.20 -0.46 9.60
C SER A 45 -12.89 0.91 10.18
N VAL A 46 -11.64 1.38 10.03
CA VAL A 46 -11.18 2.61 10.70
C VAL A 46 -10.37 3.47 9.74
N ILE A 47 -10.68 4.77 9.73
CA ILE A 47 -9.78 5.82 9.25
C ILE A 47 -9.24 6.57 10.48
N VAL A 48 -7.92 6.73 10.58
CA VAL A 48 -7.29 7.55 11.62
C VAL A 48 -6.54 8.71 10.99
N LEU A 49 -6.86 9.91 11.44
CA LEU A 49 -6.23 11.17 11.07
C LEU A 49 -5.14 11.51 12.09
N VAL A 50 -3.89 11.24 11.72
CA VAL A 50 -2.73 11.35 12.60
C VAL A 50 -1.99 12.67 12.39
N LYS A 51 -2.01 13.50 13.43
CA LYS A 51 -1.35 14.82 13.48
C LYS A 51 0.06 14.74 14.04
N GLY A 52 0.86 15.79 13.84
CA GLY A 52 2.19 15.94 14.44
C GLY A 52 3.37 15.52 13.54
N PHE A 53 3.13 15.10 12.31
CA PHE A 53 4.18 14.90 11.32
C PHE A 53 4.49 16.22 10.62
N ARG A 54 5.78 16.49 10.39
CA ARG A 54 6.26 17.69 9.69
C ARG A 54 7.03 17.25 8.44
N PRO A 55 6.54 17.55 7.23
CA PRO A 55 7.24 17.17 6.01
C PRO A 55 8.55 17.95 5.90
N GLY A 56 9.58 17.30 5.36
CA GLY A 56 10.89 17.92 5.25
C GLY A 56 11.92 17.02 4.60
N ILE A 57 13.13 17.55 4.51
CA ILE A 57 14.30 16.89 3.93
C ILE A 57 15.54 17.17 4.78
N GLU A 58 16.56 16.32 4.65
CA GLU A 58 17.85 16.55 5.32
C GLU A 58 18.86 17.16 4.35
N ILE A 59 19.55 18.20 4.83
CA ILE A 59 20.66 18.84 4.12
C ILE A 59 21.93 18.76 4.96
N SER A 60 23.07 18.58 4.30
CA SER A 60 24.40 18.71 4.93
C SER A 60 25.39 19.37 3.97
N GLN A 61 26.49 19.87 4.53
CA GLN A 61 27.53 20.49 3.72
C GLN A 61 28.16 19.49 2.73
N LYS A 62 28.47 19.97 1.53
CA LYS A 62 29.19 19.17 0.52
C LYS A 62 30.64 18.92 0.96
N GLY A 63 31.19 17.80 0.51
CA GLY A 63 32.58 17.43 0.78
C GLY A 63 32.82 16.89 2.18
N PHE A 64 34.09 16.71 2.55
CA PHE A 64 34.52 16.15 3.83
C PHE A 64 34.34 17.15 4.99
N CYS A 65 34.02 16.65 6.18
CA CYS A 65 33.98 17.44 7.41
C CYS A 65 35.03 16.89 8.38
N LYS A 66 36.05 17.70 8.71
CA LYS A 66 37.12 17.29 9.65
C LYS A 66 36.63 17.24 11.09
N ASP A 67 35.84 18.23 11.49
CA ASP A 67 35.25 18.34 12.82
C ASP A 67 33.81 18.86 12.68
N PRO A 68 32.78 18.06 13.02
CA PRO A 68 31.38 18.49 13.02
C PRO A 68 31.10 19.72 13.89
N SER A 69 31.96 20.02 14.86
CA SER A 69 31.83 21.17 15.77
C SER A 69 32.33 22.47 15.15
N ILE A 70 33.12 22.40 14.07
CA ILE A 70 33.67 23.57 13.37
C ILE A 70 32.94 23.74 12.05
N LEU A 71 31.98 24.65 12.03
CA LEU A 71 31.22 24.96 10.82
C LEU A 71 31.93 26.01 9.96
N PRO A 72 31.73 25.99 8.62
CA PRO A 72 32.20 27.06 7.75
C PRO A 72 31.64 28.44 8.16
N GLU A 73 32.43 29.50 8.01
CA GLU A 73 32.03 30.87 8.36
C GLU A 73 30.76 31.34 7.63
N ASP A 74 30.52 30.83 6.40
CA ASP A 74 29.37 31.19 5.57
C ASP A 74 28.12 30.33 5.83
N ILE A 75 28.17 29.37 6.76
CA ILE A 75 27.08 28.41 6.98
C ILE A 75 25.77 29.10 7.35
N GLU A 76 25.81 30.10 8.23
CA GLU A 76 24.62 30.81 8.69
C GLU A 76 23.96 31.58 7.54
N HIS A 77 24.78 32.22 6.69
CA HIS A 77 24.28 32.89 5.49
C HIS A 77 23.61 31.90 4.53
N ARG A 78 24.23 30.73 4.31
CA ARG A 78 23.67 29.67 3.46
C ARG A 78 22.36 29.11 4.02
N LEU A 79 22.27 28.85 5.32
CA LEU A 79 21.05 28.38 5.98
C LEU A 79 19.95 29.44 5.92
N ASN A 80 20.27 30.72 6.14
CA ASN A 80 19.31 31.83 5.99
C ASN A 80 18.73 31.90 4.56
N ASN A 81 19.55 31.62 3.55
CA ASN A 81 19.06 31.53 2.17
C ASN A 81 18.11 30.34 1.95
N VAL A 82 18.30 29.22 2.67
CA VAL A 82 17.36 28.09 2.65
C VAL A 82 16.06 28.48 3.35
N SER A 83 16.13 29.13 4.51
CA SER A 83 14.94 29.59 5.27
C SER A 83 14.07 30.59 4.50
N LYS A 84 14.66 31.35 3.56
CA LYS A 84 13.93 32.30 2.70
C LYS A 84 13.26 31.63 1.49
N HIS A 85 13.48 30.34 1.26
CA HIS A 85 12.90 29.66 0.12
C HIS A 85 11.37 29.52 0.29
N PRO A 86 10.55 29.82 -0.74
CA PRO A 86 9.10 29.65 -0.68
C PRO A 86 8.70 28.22 -0.26
N GLY A 87 7.85 28.10 0.75
CA GLY A 87 7.39 26.81 1.26
C GLY A 87 8.32 26.15 2.29
N VAL A 88 9.46 26.77 2.66
CA VAL A 88 10.24 26.36 3.84
C VAL A 88 9.66 27.03 5.07
N VAL A 89 9.33 26.23 6.09
CA VAL A 89 8.79 26.70 7.36
C VAL A 89 9.92 27.00 8.34
N LYS A 90 10.86 26.06 8.46
CA LYS A 90 11.93 26.14 9.45
C LYS A 90 13.12 25.30 9.03
N VAL A 91 14.31 25.78 9.38
CA VAL A 91 15.53 24.98 9.39
C VAL A 91 15.85 24.63 10.84
N CYS A 92 15.75 23.35 11.19
CA CYS A 92 15.95 22.87 12.55
C CYS A 92 17.43 22.78 12.91
N THR A 93 17.73 22.75 14.21
CA THR A 93 19.10 22.56 14.71
C THR A 93 19.69 21.26 14.17
N PRO A 94 20.98 21.25 13.81
CA PRO A 94 21.55 20.09 13.16
C PRO A 94 21.72 18.92 14.13
N VAL A 95 21.63 17.71 13.59
CA VAL A 95 22.05 16.47 14.25
C VAL A 95 23.28 15.95 13.53
N VAL A 96 24.30 15.54 14.28
CA VAL A 96 25.48 14.90 13.69
C VAL A 96 25.08 13.51 13.20
N LYS A 97 25.31 13.24 11.92
CA LYS A 97 25.11 11.93 11.31
C LYS A 97 26.36 11.45 10.60
N TRP A 98 26.57 10.13 10.60
CA TRP A 98 27.63 9.46 9.86
C TRP A 98 27.30 9.39 8.36
N THR A 99 28.29 9.66 7.51
CA THR A 99 28.24 9.45 6.06
C THR A 99 29.51 8.73 5.59
N ASP A 100 29.52 8.33 4.33
CA ASP A 100 30.70 7.86 3.57
C ASP A 100 31.93 8.80 3.62
N LEU A 101 31.72 10.08 3.96
CA LEU A 101 32.74 11.13 4.03
C LEU A 101 32.93 11.64 5.47
N GLY A 102 32.65 10.79 6.46
CA GLY A 102 32.77 11.11 7.89
C GLY A 102 31.49 11.67 8.51
N GLU A 103 31.57 12.02 9.79
CA GLU A 103 30.46 12.61 10.53
C GLU A 103 30.22 14.05 10.09
N LYS A 104 28.95 14.43 9.91
CA LYS A 104 28.57 15.78 9.49
C LYS A 104 27.31 16.26 10.20
N PRO A 105 27.21 17.57 10.48
CA PRO A 105 25.95 18.21 10.85
C PRO A 105 24.94 18.09 9.70
N HIS A 106 23.75 17.57 10.02
CA HIS A 106 22.61 17.48 9.12
C HIS A 106 21.45 18.30 9.67
N TRP A 107 20.96 19.25 8.88
CA TRP A 107 19.81 20.08 9.23
C TRP A 107 18.55 19.49 8.61
N TRP A 108 17.51 19.34 9.42
CA TRP A 108 16.17 19.05 8.93
C TRP A 108 15.51 20.34 8.45
N VAL A 109 15.14 20.39 7.18
CA VAL A 109 14.43 21.51 6.56
C VAL A 109 12.97 21.16 6.47
N GLU A 110 12.17 21.73 7.38
CA GLU A 110 10.73 21.59 7.40
C GLU A 110 10.10 22.43 6.29
N VAL A 111 9.15 21.84 5.58
CA VAL A 111 8.37 22.51 4.53
C VAL A 111 6.90 22.54 4.88
N GLU A 112 6.15 23.41 4.22
CA GLU A 112 4.71 23.57 4.47
C GLU A 112 3.93 22.32 4.09
N GLN A 113 4.29 21.68 2.98
CA GLN A 113 3.58 20.51 2.44
C GLN A 113 4.52 19.57 1.66
N PRO A 114 4.24 18.25 1.58
CA PRO A 114 5.09 17.29 0.89
C PRO A 114 5.35 17.62 -0.59
N PHE A 115 4.41 18.26 -1.29
CA PHE A 115 4.56 18.62 -2.71
C PHE A 115 5.60 19.72 -2.96
N VAL A 116 6.08 20.42 -1.92
CA VAL A 116 7.17 21.41 -2.02
C VAL A 116 8.53 20.72 -2.21
N ILE A 117 8.68 19.51 -1.66
CA ILE A 117 9.95 18.78 -1.59
C ILE A 117 10.64 18.60 -2.96
N PRO A 118 9.97 18.17 -4.04
CA PRO A 118 10.64 17.96 -5.33
C PRO A 118 11.34 19.22 -5.86
N LYS A 119 10.66 20.37 -5.84
CA LYS A 119 11.22 21.66 -6.29
C LYS A 119 12.33 22.15 -5.37
N LEU A 120 12.20 21.91 -4.06
CA LEU A 120 13.23 22.27 -3.09
C LEU A 120 14.51 21.47 -3.33
N ARG A 121 14.40 20.16 -3.59
CA ARG A 121 15.55 19.30 -3.90
C ARG A 121 16.34 19.80 -5.09
N GLU A 122 15.68 20.07 -6.21
CA GLU A 122 16.32 20.57 -7.44
C GLU A 122 17.15 21.84 -7.18
N LYS A 123 16.66 22.73 -6.32
CA LYS A 123 17.36 23.99 -5.99
C LYS A 123 18.52 23.81 -5.02
N LEU A 124 18.47 22.81 -4.15
CA LEU A 124 19.47 22.60 -3.11
C LEU A 124 20.59 21.64 -3.55
N ASP A 125 20.31 20.72 -4.47
CA ASP A 125 21.21 19.63 -4.91
C ASP A 125 22.61 20.12 -5.34
N ASN A 126 22.69 21.31 -5.96
CA ASN A 126 23.97 21.87 -6.38
C ASN A 126 24.84 22.39 -5.22
N ARG A 127 24.25 22.79 -4.08
CA ARG A 127 24.95 23.47 -2.97
C ARG A 127 24.98 22.67 -1.66
N TRP A 128 24.12 21.67 -1.54
CA TRP A 128 23.97 20.84 -0.36
C TRP A 128 24.04 19.37 -0.75
N THR A 129 24.46 18.53 0.19
CA THR A 129 24.22 17.09 0.11
C THR A 129 22.83 16.82 0.65
N LEU A 130 22.02 16.09 -0.11
CA LEU A 130 20.65 15.75 0.27
C LEU A 130 20.59 14.32 0.80
N SER A 131 19.88 14.13 1.91
CA SER A 131 19.58 12.82 2.48
C SER A 131 18.11 12.75 2.86
N SER A 132 17.56 11.53 2.93
CA SER A 132 16.17 11.29 3.36
C SER A 132 15.12 12.09 2.56
N ALA A 133 15.42 12.54 1.34
CA ALA A 133 14.62 13.56 0.62
C ALA A 133 13.63 12.99 -0.39
N ASP A 134 13.61 11.67 -0.61
CA ASP A 134 12.73 10.98 -1.56
C ASP A 134 11.77 9.99 -0.88
N ILE A 135 11.75 9.98 0.45
CA ILE A 135 10.82 9.16 1.24
C ILE A 135 9.39 9.68 1.06
N PRO A 136 8.44 8.87 0.55
CA PRO A 136 7.04 9.27 0.45
C PRO A 136 6.47 9.62 1.82
N PHE A 137 5.81 10.78 1.92
CA PHE A 137 5.40 11.31 3.22
C PHE A 137 4.43 10.40 3.99
N GLY A 138 3.50 9.72 3.30
CA GLY A 138 2.61 8.74 3.94
C GLY A 138 3.36 7.60 4.64
N ASN A 139 4.57 7.26 4.18
CA ASN A 139 5.37 6.19 4.78
C ASN A 139 6.13 6.67 6.04
N ARG A 140 6.20 7.97 6.31
CA ARG A 140 6.91 8.52 7.48
C ARG A 140 6.34 8.01 8.80
N ILE A 141 5.04 7.71 8.86
CA ILE A 141 4.41 7.11 10.05
C ILE A 141 5.09 5.79 10.47
N PHE A 142 5.55 5.01 9.49
CA PHE A 142 6.23 3.76 9.73
C PHE A 142 7.65 4.05 10.26
N PHE A 143 8.40 4.94 9.62
CA PHE A 143 9.82 5.17 9.93
C PHE A 143 10.04 5.99 11.20
N ASP A 144 9.38 7.14 11.31
CA ASP A 144 9.72 8.15 12.32
C ASP A 144 9.33 7.70 13.75
N GLU A 145 8.30 6.85 13.88
CA GLU A 145 7.81 6.30 15.15
C GLU A 145 8.13 4.79 15.31
N ASP A 146 8.96 4.24 14.44
CA ASP A 146 9.33 2.82 14.39
C ASP A 146 8.13 1.81 14.38
N LEU A 147 7.00 2.23 13.81
CA LEU A 147 5.75 1.46 13.79
C LEU A 147 5.74 0.36 12.73
N GLY A 148 5.09 -0.76 13.05
CA GLY A 148 4.76 -1.84 12.11
C GLY A 148 3.36 -1.69 11.49
N PRO A 149 2.85 -2.71 10.78
CA PRO A 149 1.48 -2.71 10.26
C PRO A 149 0.42 -2.80 11.35
N HIS A 150 0.74 -3.30 12.54
CA HIS A 150 -0.18 -3.43 13.66
C HIS A 150 0.21 -2.47 14.76
N ILE A 151 -0.74 -1.63 15.17
CA ILE A 151 -0.53 -0.58 16.17
C ILE A 151 -1.68 -0.55 17.17
N HIS A 152 -1.42 -0.03 18.36
CA HIS A 152 -2.46 0.43 19.28
C HIS A 152 -2.67 1.93 19.07
N VAL A 153 -3.93 2.37 19.08
CA VAL A 153 -4.30 3.77 18.87
C VAL A 153 -5.22 4.20 20.00
N GLU A 154 -4.90 5.35 20.60
CA GLU A 154 -5.86 6.14 21.38
C GLU A 154 -6.21 7.40 20.58
N ALA A 155 -7.50 7.67 20.38
CA ALA A 155 -7.93 8.74 19.49
C ALA A 155 -9.32 9.26 19.84
N ASP A 156 -9.59 10.50 19.48
CA ASP A 156 -10.92 11.09 19.56
C ASP A 156 -11.79 10.57 18.41
N ILE A 157 -13.05 10.25 18.70
CA ILE A 157 -14.02 9.80 17.69
C ILE A 157 -14.62 11.01 16.99
N LEU A 158 -14.55 11.03 15.65
CA LEU A 158 -15.16 12.05 14.79
C LEU A 158 -16.39 11.53 14.04
N GLN A 159 -16.45 10.22 13.79
CA GLN A 159 -17.60 9.53 13.18
C GLN A 159 -17.66 8.12 13.77
N SER A 160 -18.86 7.65 14.10
CA SER A 160 -19.13 6.24 14.40
C SER A 160 -20.56 5.86 14.00
N LYS A 161 -21.01 4.64 14.33
CA LYS A 161 -22.44 4.27 14.19
C LYS A 161 -23.35 5.03 15.15
N GLU A 162 -22.81 5.49 16.27
CA GLU A 162 -23.53 6.20 17.33
C GLU A 162 -23.34 7.72 17.24
N ILE A 163 -22.25 8.15 16.60
CA ILE A 163 -21.91 9.56 16.38
C ILE A 163 -21.99 9.85 14.89
N GLU A 164 -23.02 10.59 14.48
CA GLU A 164 -23.13 11.10 13.11
C GLU A 164 -21.93 12.00 12.81
N GLY A 165 -21.25 11.73 11.69
CA GLY A 165 -20.03 12.44 11.33
C GLY A 165 -20.32 13.87 10.87
N ASP A 166 -19.57 14.84 11.41
CA ASP A 166 -19.58 16.22 10.94
C ASP A 166 -18.43 16.46 9.96
N ASP A 167 -18.77 16.67 8.70
CA ASP A 167 -17.83 16.98 7.61
C ASP A 167 -16.90 18.16 7.94
N SER A 168 -17.41 19.19 8.63
CA SER A 168 -16.64 20.37 9.04
C SER A 168 -15.57 19.99 10.08
N LEU A 169 -15.97 19.22 11.10
CA LEU A 169 -15.07 18.72 12.14
C LEU A 169 -14.00 17.81 11.55
N ILE A 170 -14.38 16.87 10.69
CA ILE A 170 -13.45 15.94 10.02
C ILE A 170 -12.43 16.71 9.16
N ARG A 171 -12.88 17.71 8.38
CA ARG A 171 -11.96 18.57 7.60
C ARG A 171 -11.00 19.34 8.48
N SER A 172 -11.47 19.87 9.62
CA SER A 172 -10.62 20.56 10.59
C SER A 172 -9.56 19.65 11.22
N ALA A 173 -9.83 18.35 11.29
CA ALA A 173 -8.88 17.33 11.73
C ALA A 173 -7.93 16.84 10.62
N GLY A 174 -8.08 17.32 9.39
CA GLY A 174 -7.28 16.92 8.22
C GLY A 174 -7.83 15.73 7.43
N GLY A 175 -9.08 15.36 7.65
CA GLY A 175 -9.81 14.42 6.80
C GLY A 175 -10.44 15.12 5.59
N VAL A 176 -11.03 14.32 4.71
CA VAL A 176 -11.78 14.85 3.55
C VAL A 176 -13.23 15.15 3.91
N GLY A 177 -13.83 14.35 4.79
CA GLY A 177 -15.23 14.39 5.19
C GLY A 177 -15.66 13.00 5.67
N THR A 178 -16.96 12.80 5.82
CA THR A 178 -17.56 11.50 6.13
C THR A 178 -17.18 10.45 5.08
N ALA A 179 -17.06 9.21 5.53
CA ALA A 179 -16.61 8.08 4.71
C ALA A 179 -17.37 6.80 5.09
N PRO A 180 -17.47 5.80 4.19
CA PRO A 180 -18.17 4.54 4.45
C PRO A 180 -17.32 3.62 5.33
N VAL A 181 -17.11 4.00 6.59
CA VAL A 181 -16.35 3.27 7.60
C VAL A 181 -17.07 3.28 8.94
N ASP A 182 -16.76 2.31 9.80
CA ASP A 182 -17.32 2.21 11.14
C ASP A 182 -16.81 3.32 12.06
N LEU A 183 -15.57 3.78 11.86
CA LEU A 183 -14.93 4.81 12.68
C LEU A 183 -14.06 5.76 11.85
N ILE A 184 -14.22 7.07 12.08
CA ILE A 184 -13.21 8.08 11.75
C ILE A 184 -12.69 8.64 13.06
N LEU A 185 -11.37 8.58 13.24
CA LEU A 185 -10.68 8.92 14.47
C LEU A 185 -9.65 10.03 14.20
N SER A 186 -9.33 10.84 15.20
CA SER A 186 -8.19 11.76 15.15
C SER A 186 -7.33 11.66 16.39
N CYS A 187 -6.01 11.66 16.19
CA CYS A 187 -5.05 11.61 17.27
C CYS A 187 -3.77 12.36 16.90
N HIS A 188 -2.93 12.61 17.90
CA HIS A 188 -1.55 12.97 17.69
C HIS A 188 -0.68 11.70 17.53
N ARG A 189 0.43 11.79 16.79
CA ARG A 189 1.34 10.66 16.55
C ARG A 189 1.88 9.99 17.83
N SER A 190 1.94 10.74 18.94
CA SER A 190 2.38 10.22 20.24
C SER A 190 1.39 9.25 20.89
N GLU A 191 0.17 9.16 20.35
CA GLU A 191 -0.89 8.27 20.84
C GLU A 191 -0.91 6.95 20.05
N LEU A 192 0.09 6.74 19.18
CA LEU A 192 0.31 5.50 18.46
C LEU A 192 1.39 4.67 19.14
N ASN A 193 1.14 3.38 19.33
CA ASN A 193 2.11 2.47 19.91
C ASN A 193 2.27 1.22 19.04
N SER A 194 3.51 0.74 18.87
CA SER A 194 3.76 -0.55 18.25
C SER A 194 3.23 -1.66 19.16
N ILE A 195 2.63 -2.70 18.56
CA ILE A 195 2.17 -3.90 19.26
C ILE A 195 2.71 -5.15 18.57
N GLU A 196 2.48 -6.30 19.20
CA GLU A 196 2.69 -7.58 18.54
C GLU A 196 1.68 -7.76 17.39
N ALA A 197 2.17 -8.30 16.27
CA ALA A 197 1.34 -8.56 15.11
C ALA A 197 0.20 -9.52 15.45
N PHE A 198 -0.96 -9.31 14.84
CA PHE A 198 -2.13 -10.16 15.01
C PHE A 198 -2.76 -10.50 13.69
N GLN A 199 -3.55 -11.57 13.63
CA GLN A 199 -4.31 -11.90 12.44
C GLN A 199 -5.52 -10.97 12.35
N ALA A 200 -5.45 -9.97 11.47
CA ALA A 200 -6.56 -9.03 11.29
C ALA A 200 -7.78 -9.72 10.68
N PRO A 201 -9.01 -9.44 11.17
CA PRO A 201 -10.24 -10.02 10.64
C PRO A 201 -10.67 -9.33 9.34
N LEU A 202 -9.82 -9.37 8.31
CA LEU A 202 -10.00 -8.64 7.06
C LEU A 202 -11.23 -9.10 6.27
N VAL A 203 -11.92 -8.16 5.66
CA VAL A 203 -13.02 -8.42 4.71
C VAL A 203 -12.45 -8.45 3.29
N ILE A 204 -12.69 -9.54 2.57
CA ILE A 204 -12.21 -9.77 1.21
C ILE A 204 -13.42 -9.80 0.27
N PHE A 205 -13.35 -8.99 -0.78
CA PHE A 205 -14.34 -8.87 -1.84
C PHE A 205 -13.75 -9.42 -3.12
N SER A 206 -14.17 -10.61 -3.52
CA SER A 206 -13.78 -11.23 -4.78
C SER A 206 -14.87 -11.04 -5.81
N PHE A 207 -14.55 -10.55 -7.00
CA PHE A 207 -15.53 -10.33 -8.04
C PHE A 207 -15.06 -10.84 -9.40
N ASP A 208 -16.04 -11.06 -10.27
CA ASP A 208 -15.87 -11.52 -11.64
C ASP A 208 -16.94 -10.87 -12.53
N LEU A 209 -16.62 -10.69 -13.82
CA LEU A 209 -17.49 -10.10 -14.83
C LEU A 209 -17.59 -11.01 -16.05
N GLU A 210 -18.81 -11.19 -16.56
CA GLU A 210 -19.00 -11.75 -17.89
C GLU A 210 -19.35 -10.66 -18.89
N THR A 211 -18.63 -10.65 -20.01
CA THR A 211 -18.72 -9.58 -21.01
C THR A 211 -19.05 -10.11 -22.39
N SER A 212 -19.82 -9.34 -23.15
CA SER A 212 -20.04 -9.55 -24.57
C SER A 212 -18.72 -9.53 -25.34
N ILE A 213 -18.54 -10.46 -26.27
CA ILE A 213 -17.37 -10.53 -27.15
C ILE A 213 -17.52 -9.51 -28.28
N GLU A 214 -18.74 -9.28 -28.75
CA GLU A 214 -19.02 -8.37 -29.86
C GLU A 214 -18.74 -6.90 -29.53
N ASN A 215 -19.08 -6.48 -28.31
CA ASN A 215 -19.12 -5.05 -27.96
C ASN A 215 -18.59 -4.74 -26.55
N ASN A 216 -17.98 -5.71 -25.87
CA ASN A 216 -17.37 -5.54 -24.55
C ASN A 216 -18.34 -5.20 -23.40
N ARG A 217 -19.65 -5.14 -23.63
CA ARG A 217 -20.62 -4.82 -22.57
C ARG A 217 -20.59 -5.83 -21.44
N ILE A 218 -20.69 -5.36 -20.21
CA ILE A 218 -20.88 -6.21 -19.03
C ILE A 218 -22.29 -6.77 -19.09
N LEU A 219 -22.39 -8.10 -19.19
CA LEU A 219 -23.66 -8.84 -19.27
C LEU A 219 -24.16 -9.18 -17.86
N CYS A 220 -23.24 -9.63 -17.00
CA CYS A 220 -23.49 -9.86 -15.59
C CYS A 220 -22.21 -9.69 -14.77
N ALA A 221 -22.37 -9.60 -13.46
CA ALA A 221 -21.28 -9.61 -12.51
C ALA A 221 -21.64 -10.48 -11.31
N ALA A 222 -20.64 -11.04 -10.64
CA ALA A 222 -20.83 -11.71 -9.37
C ALA A 222 -19.74 -11.33 -8.37
N VAL A 223 -20.09 -11.44 -7.09
CA VAL A 223 -19.22 -11.11 -5.97
C VAL A 223 -19.35 -12.18 -4.91
N ALA A 224 -18.22 -12.66 -4.39
CA ALA A 224 -18.15 -13.45 -3.17
C ALA A 224 -17.41 -12.64 -2.09
N ILE A 225 -18.04 -12.50 -0.92
CA ILE A 225 -17.49 -11.76 0.22
C ILE A 225 -17.15 -12.73 1.35
N GLU A 226 -15.96 -12.59 1.91
CA GLU A 226 -15.48 -13.38 3.05
C GLU A 226 -14.88 -12.46 4.12
N THR A 227 -15.24 -12.69 5.38
CA THR A 227 -14.50 -12.11 6.52
C THR A 227 -13.56 -13.16 7.10
N LEU A 228 -12.26 -12.86 7.15
CA LEU A 228 -11.27 -13.71 7.78
C LEU A 228 -11.55 -13.80 9.29
N ARG A 229 -11.64 -15.03 9.80
CA ARG A 229 -11.80 -15.27 11.25
C ARG A 229 -10.43 -15.43 11.91
N VAL A 230 -10.33 -14.91 13.15
CA VAL A 230 -9.14 -15.04 14.02
C VAL A 230 -8.88 -16.51 14.38
N GLU A 231 -9.93 -17.33 14.47
CA GLU A 231 -9.86 -18.75 14.83
C GLU A 231 -10.43 -19.62 13.70
N GLY A 232 -9.55 -20.06 12.78
CA GLY A 232 -9.58 -21.31 11.99
C GLY A 232 -10.86 -21.91 11.36
N GLY A 233 -12.04 -21.32 11.52
CA GLY A 233 -13.30 -21.87 11.03
C GLY A 233 -13.55 -21.52 9.57
N ALA A 234 -14.33 -22.37 8.89
CA ALA A 234 -14.85 -22.06 7.57
C ALA A 234 -15.67 -20.77 7.65
N SER A 235 -15.17 -19.72 7.01
CA SER A 235 -15.93 -18.49 6.78
C SER A 235 -16.95 -18.78 5.68
N GLN A 236 -18.22 -18.58 5.99
CA GLN A 236 -19.26 -18.61 4.97
C GLN A 236 -19.01 -17.47 3.98
N GLN A 237 -19.03 -17.80 2.69
CA GLN A 237 -19.00 -16.81 1.62
C GLN A 237 -20.42 -16.27 1.42
N ASP A 238 -20.55 -14.95 1.31
CA ASP A 238 -21.79 -14.30 0.91
C ASP A 238 -21.71 -13.95 -0.57
N ILE A 239 -22.62 -14.51 -1.37
CA ILE A 239 -22.57 -14.45 -2.85
C ILE A 239 -23.67 -13.52 -3.34
N HIS A 240 -23.28 -12.54 -4.15
CA HIS A 240 -24.16 -11.56 -4.79
C HIS A 240 -23.99 -11.65 -6.30
N THR A 241 -25.09 -11.56 -7.04
CA THR A 241 -25.11 -11.63 -8.49
C THR A 241 -25.90 -10.46 -9.07
N PHE A 242 -25.41 -9.88 -10.17
CA PHE A 242 -25.98 -8.69 -10.79
C PHE A 242 -26.25 -8.95 -12.27
N THR A 243 -27.45 -8.61 -12.72
CA THR A 243 -27.92 -8.72 -14.11
C THR A 243 -28.83 -7.55 -14.44
N GLY A 244 -28.97 -7.18 -15.71
CA GLY A 244 -29.88 -6.12 -16.13
C GLY A 244 -29.18 -5.07 -16.99
N ASP A 245 -29.53 -3.81 -16.82
CA ASP A 245 -28.82 -2.73 -17.51
C ASP A 245 -27.37 -2.62 -17.01
N GLU A 246 -26.44 -2.40 -17.93
CA GLU A 246 -25.01 -2.35 -17.64
C GLU A 246 -24.65 -1.26 -16.62
N LYS A 247 -25.31 -0.10 -16.66
CA LYS A 247 -25.06 0.96 -15.67
C LYS A 247 -25.58 0.57 -14.30
N GLU A 248 -26.73 -0.11 -14.24
CA GLU A 248 -27.28 -0.63 -12.98
C GLU A 248 -26.33 -1.67 -12.37
N ILE A 249 -25.79 -2.60 -13.16
CA ILE A 249 -24.78 -3.57 -12.70
C ILE A 249 -23.58 -2.87 -12.06
N MET A 250 -22.97 -1.89 -12.75
CA MET A 250 -21.78 -1.18 -12.23
C MET A 250 -22.10 -0.32 -10.99
N ARG A 251 -23.26 0.33 -10.97
CA ARG A 251 -23.72 1.10 -9.81
C ARG A 251 -23.93 0.19 -8.62
N ASP A 252 -24.64 -0.92 -8.80
CA ASP A 252 -24.99 -1.83 -7.72
C ASP A 252 -23.75 -2.55 -7.17
N LEU A 253 -22.77 -2.85 -8.04
CA LEU A 253 -21.44 -3.31 -7.64
C LEU A 253 -20.71 -2.26 -6.76
N THR A 254 -20.74 -0.98 -7.16
CA THR A 254 -20.17 0.12 -6.37
C THR A 254 -20.88 0.30 -5.03
N LEU A 255 -22.20 0.18 -5.00
CA LEU A 255 -22.99 0.21 -3.77
C LEU A 255 -22.61 -0.95 -2.84
N LEU A 256 -22.46 -2.16 -3.37
CA LEU A 256 -22.06 -3.32 -2.58
C LEU A 256 -20.64 -3.14 -2.01
N VAL A 257 -19.68 -2.59 -2.76
CA VAL A 257 -18.35 -2.25 -2.24
C VAL A 257 -18.45 -1.26 -1.06
N LYS A 258 -19.30 -0.23 -1.17
CA LYS A 258 -19.50 0.74 -0.09
C LYS A 258 -20.19 0.13 1.14
N GLN A 259 -21.16 -0.75 0.94
CA GLN A 259 -21.95 -1.38 2.01
C GLN A 259 -21.17 -2.47 2.76
N SER A 260 -20.44 -3.32 2.02
CA SER A 260 -19.63 -4.40 2.60
C SER A 260 -18.29 -3.93 3.15
N ASP A 261 -17.86 -2.73 2.75
CA ASP A 261 -16.60 -2.08 3.12
C ASP A 261 -15.38 -3.04 3.17
N PRO A 262 -14.98 -3.63 2.04
CA PRO A 262 -13.91 -4.61 2.00
C PRO A 262 -12.51 -4.00 2.15
N ASP A 263 -11.64 -4.70 2.84
CA ASP A 263 -10.23 -4.29 2.97
C ASP A 263 -9.41 -4.69 1.75
N ILE A 264 -9.74 -5.85 1.19
CA ILE A 264 -9.07 -6.44 0.04
C ILE A 264 -10.09 -6.60 -1.08
N ILE A 265 -9.76 -6.11 -2.28
CA ILE A 265 -10.48 -6.38 -3.51
C ILE A 265 -9.65 -7.38 -4.32
N THR A 266 -10.28 -8.48 -4.71
CA THR A 266 -9.63 -9.60 -5.41
C THR A 266 -10.56 -10.16 -6.50
N GLY A 267 -10.10 -11.22 -7.12
CA GLY A 267 -10.69 -11.93 -8.24
C GLY A 267 -9.55 -12.63 -8.99
N TYR A 268 -9.83 -13.20 -10.16
CA TYR A 268 -8.80 -13.90 -10.94
C TYR A 268 -8.44 -13.13 -12.22
N ASN A 269 -7.26 -12.50 -12.24
CA ASN A 269 -6.80 -11.63 -13.33
C ASN A 269 -7.57 -10.29 -13.45
N ILE A 270 -8.19 -9.85 -12.35
CA ILE A 270 -8.88 -8.55 -12.23
C ILE A 270 -7.97 -7.37 -12.57
N ASP A 271 -6.66 -7.54 -12.36
CA ASP A 271 -5.71 -6.49 -12.65
C ASP A 271 -5.76 -6.13 -14.13
N ASN A 272 -5.80 -7.14 -15.02
CA ASN A 272 -5.64 -6.98 -16.47
C ASN A 272 -6.95 -7.09 -17.25
N PHE A 273 -8.03 -7.55 -16.64
CA PHE A 273 -9.32 -7.72 -17.31
C PHE A 273 -10.42 -6.88 -16.64
N ASP A 274 -10.88 -7.27 -15.45
CA ASP A 274 -12.11 -6.73 -14.87
C ASP A 274 -12.03 -5.25 -14.50
N LEU A 275 -10.98 -4.82 -13.78
CA LEU A 275 -10.81 -3.40 -13.43
C LEU A 275 -10.63 -2.51 -14.67
N PRO A 276 -9.76 -2.85 -15.66
CA PRO A 276 -9.74 -2.16 -16.94
C PRO A 276 -11.08 -2.13 -17.65
N ARG A 277 -11.84 -3.22 -17.62
CA ARG A 277 -13.13 -3.34 -18.27
C ARG A 277 -14.13 -2.38 -17.66
N ILE A 278 -14.32 -2.38 -16.35
CA ILE A 278 -15.23 -1.43 -15.69
C ILE A 278 -14.84 0.00 -16.03
N GLN A 279 -13.54 0.32 -15.98
CA GLN A 279 -13.05 1.65 -16.33
C GLN A 279 -13.37 2.05 -17.78
N GLU A 280 -13.23 1.14 -18.75
CA GLU A 280 -13.63 1.33 -20.15
C GLU A 280 -15.14 1.59 -20.25
N ARG A 281 -15.97 0.74 -19.63
CA ARG A 281 -17.43 0.84 -19.69
C ARG A 281 -17.96 2.12 -19.05
N VAL A 282 -17.35 2.57 -17.95
CA VAL A 282 -17.65 3.87 -17.31
C VAL A 282 -17.37 5.03 -18.26
N ASN A 283 -16.22 5.00 -18.96
CA ASN A 283 -15.83 6.05 -19.91
C ASN A 283 -16.73 6.09 -21.15
N GLU A 284 -17.33 4.97 -21.55
CA GLU A 284 -18.33 4.93 -22.63
C GLU A 284 -19.72 5.36 -22.15
N SER A 285 -20.05 5.03 -20.91
CA SER A 285 -21.36 5.28 -20.30
C SER A 285 -21.56 6.71 -19.82
N THR A 286 -20.47 7.46 -19.60
CA THR A 286 -20.46 8.80 -19.01
C THR A 286 -19.58 9.76 -19.80
N SER A 287 -19.85 11.05 -19.70
CA SER A 287 -18.94 12.06 -20.25
C SER A 287 -17.77 12.31 -19.30
N LYS A 288 -16.62 12.79 -19.82
CA LYS A 288 -15.48 13.17 -18.96
C LYS A 288 -15.81 14.25 -17.92
N SER A 289 -16.82 15.08 -18.19
CA SER A 289 -17.32 16.13 -17.28
C SER A 289 -18.31 15.59 -16.24
N ASP A 290 -18.89 14.42 -16.47
CA ASP A 290 -19.85 13.77 -15.57
C ASP A 290 -19.12 12.99 -14.48
N VAL A 291 -18.47 13.73 -13.58
CA VAL A 291 -17.71 13.15 -12.48
C VAL A 291 -18.64 12.44 -11.48
N GLU A 292 -19.84 12.95 -11.27
CA GLU A 292 -20.83 12.35 -10.37
C GLU A 292 -21.28 10.97 -10.88
N GLY A 293 -21.65 10.85 -12.17
CA GLY A 293 -21.98 9.57 -12.77
C GLY A 293 -20.81 8.58 -12.75
N GLN A 294 -19.57 9.04 -12.98
CA GLN A 294 -18.40 8.18 -12.83
C GLN A 294 -18.22 7.68 -11.39
N MET A 295 -18.43 8.55 -10.40
CA MET A 295 -18.35 8.22 -8.98
C MET A 295 -19.42 7.23 -8.53
N GLU A 296 -20.62 7.32 -9.10
CA GLU A 296 -21.70 6.37 -8.89
C GLU A 296 -21.36 4.98 -9.43
N LEU A 297 -20.70 4.91 -10.60
CA LEU A 297 -20.42 3.65 -11.28
C LEU A 297 -19.09 2.97 -10.87
N PHE A 298 -18.09 3.72 -10.39
CA PHE A 298 -16.76 3.15 -10.11
C PHE A 298 -16.02 3.78 -8.91
N GLY A 299 -16.72 4.58 -8.09
CA GLY A 299 -16.15 5.24 -6.92
C GLY A 299 -15.95 4.32 -5.72
N TRP A 300 -14.99 3.40 -5.82
CA TRP A 300 -14.76 2.31 -4.85
C TRP A 300 -13.89 2.68 -3.65
N GLY A 301 -13.25 3.85 -3.66
CA GLY A 301 -12.34 4.27 -2.59
C GLY A 301 -13.05 4.44 -1.25
N ARG A 302 -12.37 4.03 -0.17
CA ARG A 302 -12.77 4.28 1.22
C ARG A 302 -12.40 5.73 1.59
N THR A 303 -13.19 6.68 1.09
CA THR A 303 -13.06 8.12 1.31
C THR A 303 -14.38 8.79 0.95
N THR A 304 -14.55 10.07 1.27
CA THR A 304 -15.69 10.87 0.83
C THR A 304 -15.80 10.87 -0.69
N SER A 305 -17.02 10.66 -1.20
CA SER A 305 -17.30 10.69 -2.64
C SER A 305 -17.42 12.15 -3.11
N ILE A 306 -16.30 12.78 -3.47
CA ILE A 306 -16.24 14.14 -4.03
C ILE A 306 -15.34 14.24 -5.27
N PRO A 307 -15.54 15.25 -6.14
CA PRO A 307 -14.75 15.42 -7.37
C PRO A 307 -13.23 15.54 -7.17
N ASP A 308 -12.77 16.09 -6.05
CA ASP A 308 -11.33 16.24 -5.80
C ASP A 308 -10.65 14.90 -5.50
N GLU A 309 -11.34 13.99 -4.80
CA GLU A 309 -10.88 12.62 -4.57
C GLU A 309 -10.92 11.77 -5.84
N ALA A 310 -11.85 12.04 -6.76
CA ALA A 310 -11.88 11.44 -8.09
C ALA A 310 -10.66 11.84 -8.95
N LYS A 311 -10.18 13.09 -8.82
CA LYS A 311 -9.01 13.60 -9.56
C LYS A 311 -7.69 13.09 -9.00
N ARG A 312 -7.62 12.73 -7.72
CA ARG A 312 -6.40 12.26 -7.05
C ARG A 312 -5.79 11.07 -7.81
N SER A 313 -4.53 11.18 -8.20
CA SER A 313 -3.86 10.19 -9.07
C SER A 313 -3.42 8.92 -8.33
N ARG A 314 -3.16 9.04 -7.03
CA ARG A 314 -2.80 7.95 -6.12
C ARG A 314 -3.72 8.00 -4.91
N SER A 315 -4.12 6.83 -4.40
CA SER A 315 -4.95 6.70 -3.18
C SER A 315 -6.21 7.56 -3.21
N GLY A 316 -6.90 7.61 -4.35
CA GLY A 316 -8.12 8.38 -4.56
C GLY A 316 -9.38 7.51 -4.59
N LEU A 317 -10.48 8.09 -5.05
CA LEU A 317 -11.79 7.45 -5.08
C LEU A 317 -11.92 6.34 -6.14
N PHE A 318 -11.22 6.48 -7.26
CA PHE A 318 -11.24 5.50 -8.34
C PHE A 318 -10.06 4.53 -8.24
N PRO A 319 -10.26 3.22 -8.50
CA PRO A 319 -9.15 2.31 -8.75
C PRO A 319 -8.29 2.86 -9.90
N LYS A 320 -7.00 3.10 -9.65
CA LYS A 320 -6.06 3.59 -10.67
C LYS A 320 -4.83 2.71 -10.73
N ARG A 321 -4.50 2.24 -11.93
CA ARG A 321 -3.29 1.48 -12.20
C ARG A 321 -2.06 2.36 -12.02
N ALA A 322 -1.18 1.99 -11.08
CA ALA A 322 0.05 2.71 -10.77
C ALA A 322 1.22 2.28 -11.66
N ASN A 323 1.52 0.97 -11.64
CA ASN A 323 2.53 0.30 -12.45
C ASN A 323 1.92 -1.01 -13.00
N THR A 324 2.67 -1.79 -13.77
CA THR A 324 2.24 -3.12 -14.24
C THR A 324 1.83 -3.99 -13.05
N ARG A 325 0.53 -4.31 -12.91
CA ARG A 325 -0.06 -5.19 -11.87
C ARG A 325 -0.17 -4.61 -10.45
N ALA A 326 -0.30 -3.29 -10.33
CA ALA A 326 -0.60 -2.66 -9.04
C ALA A 326 -1.66 -1.57 -9.24
N TRP A 327 -2.82 -1.75 -8.62
CA TRP A 327 -3.89 -0.76 -8.57
C TRP A 327 -3.91 -0.09 -7.20
N ASN A 328 -3.94 1.23 -7.21
CA ASN A 328 -4.08 2.04 -6.01
C ASN A 328 -5.55 2.39 -5.81
N LEU A 329 -6.01 2.30 -4.57
CA LEU A 329 -7.36 2.67 -4.16
C LEU A 329 -7.31 3.24 -2.75
N SER A 330 -8.01 4.34 -2.48
CA SER A 330 -8.02 4.91 -1.13
C SER A 330 -8.54 3.88 -0.13
N GLY A 331 -7.74 3.58 0.90
CA GLY A 331 -8.15 2.79 2.05
C GLY A 331 -8.41 1.30 1.80
N ARG A 332 -8.18 0.79 0.58
CA ARG A 332 -8.41 -0.61 0.20
C ARG A 332 -7.22 -1.14 -0.59
N VAL A 333 -6.98 -2.45 -0.52
CA VAL A 333 -5.87 -3.10 -1.22
C VAL A 333 -6.39 -3.99 -2.34
N VAL A 334 -6.00 -3.72 -3.58
CA VAL A 334 -6.27 -4.64 -4.69
C VAL A 334 -5.21 -5.75 -4.66
N MET A 335 -5.62 -7.01 -4.50
CA MET A 335 -4.72 -8.16 -4.43
C MET A 335 -5.25 -9.29 -5.32
N ASP A 336 -4.84 -9.30 -6.58
CA ASP A 336 -5.27 -10.27 -7.59
C ASP A 336 -4.83 -11.71 -7.23
N ALA A 337 -5.80 -12.64 -7.14
CA ALA A 337 -5.54 -14.03 -6.77
C ALA A 337 -4.73 -14.78 -7.83
N TRP A 338 -4.86 -14.42 -9.11
CA TRP A 338 -4.03 -14.98 -10.18
C TRP A 338 -2.55 -14.72 -9.90
N TRP A 339 -2.20 -13.49 -9.50
CA TRP A 339 -0.82 -13.14 -9.22
C TRP A 339 -0.28 -13.87 -7.98
N GLN A 340 -1.09 -13.97 -6.92
CA GLN A 340 -0.70 -14.69 -5.72
C GLN A 340 -0.50 -16.19 -6.00
N ALA A 341 -1.40 -16.82 -6.77
CA ALA A 341 -1.27 -18.21 -7.18
C ALA A 341 -0.04 -18.45 -8.05
N ARG A 342 0.21 -17.58 -9.03
CA ARG A 342 1.40 -17.65 -9.88
C ARG A 342 2.70 -17.61 -9.08
N MET A 343 2.81 -16.68 -8.14
CA MET A 343 4.00 -16.54 -7.30
C MET A 343 4.20 -17.71 -6.34
N ALA A 344 3.11 -18.22 -5.76
CA ALA A 344 3.16 -19.31 -4.79
C ALA A 344 3.39 -20.69 -5.45
N LEU A 345 2.74 -20.96 -6.58
CA LEU A 345 2.68 -22.30 -7.18
C LEU A 345 3.58 -22.48 -8.39
N LYS A 346 3.91 -21.40 -9.12
CA LYS A 346 4.62 -21.43 -10.42
C LYS A 346 4.05 -22.52 -11.36
N PRO A 347 2.73 -22.50 -11.62
CA PRO A 347 2.07 -23.58 -12.34
C PRO A 347 2.44 -23.59 -13.83
N LYS A 348 2.27 -24.74 -14.49
CA LYS A 348 2.53 -24.87 -15.95
C LYS A 348 1.56 -24.05 -16.80
N ARG A 349 0.32 -23.88 -16.33
CA ARG A 349 -0.72 -23.04 -16.91
C ARG A 349 -1.29 -22.18 -15.79
N GLU A 350 -1.66 -20.95 -16.12
CA GLU A 350 -2.08 -19.96 -15.12
C GLU A 350 -3.58 -19.67 -15.20
N THR A 351 -4.39 -20.49 -15.89
CA THR A 351 -5.85 -20.30 -15.98
C THR A 351 -6.53 -20.69 -14.67
N LEU A 352 -7.66 -20.05 -14.36
CA LEU A 352 -8.44 -20.33 -13.14
C LEU A 352 -8.77 -21.81 -13.01
N LYS A 353 -9.30 -22.42 -14.08
CA LYS A 353 -9.62 -23.87 -14.15
C LYS A 353 -8.42 -24.75 -13.79
N PHE A 354 -7.25 -24.47 -14.38
CA PHE A 354 -6.06 -25.31 -14.12
C PHE A 354 -5.58 -25.16 -12.68
N VAL A 355 -5.57 -23.93 -12.16
CA VAL A 355 -5.09 -23.65 -10.79
C VAL A 355 -6.06 -24.20 -9.75
N SER A 356 -7.38 -24.10 -9.96
CA SER A 356 -8.37 -24.68 -9.04
C SER A 356 -8.28 -26.21 -9.02
N GLU A 357 -8.18 -26.86 -10.19
CA GLU A 357 -8.00 -28.32 -10.28
C GLU A 357 -6.67 -28.79 -9.69
N LEU A 358 -5.60 -28.00 -9.84
CA LEU A 358 -4.29 -28.28 -9.25
C LEU A 358 -4.33 -28.25 -7.72
N LEU A 359 -5.02 -27.27 -7.14
CA LEU A 359 -5.11 -27.08 -5.69
C LEU A 359 -6.14 -28.02 -5.05
N PHE A 360 -7.21 -28.35 -5.77
CA PHE A 360 -8.36 -29.07 -5.23
C PHE A 360 -8.79 -30.25 -6.12
N PRO A 361 -7.91 -31.24 -6.39
CA PRO A 361 -8.19 -32.33 -7.32
C PRO A 361 -9.44 -33.16 -6.93
N GLU A 362 -9.66 -33.33 -5.63
CA GLU A 362 -10.75 -34.15 -5.06
C GLU A 362 -12.03 -33.36 -4.76
N ARG A 363 -12.06 -32.05 -5.02
CA ARG A 363 -13.23 -31.18 -4.75
C ARG A 363 -13.93 -30.82 -6.05
N GLU A 364 -14.78 -31.72 -6.52
CA GLU A 364 -15.56 -31.50 -7.75
C GLU A 364 -16.46 -30.27 -7.65
N ASP A 365 -16.93 -29.96 -6.45
CA ASP A 365 -17.70 -28.76 -6.14
C ASP A 365 -16.91 -27.48 -6.37
N LEU A 366 -15.57 -27.49 -6.42
CA LEU A 366 -14.72 -26.33 -6.71
C LEU A 366 -14.20 -26.32 -8.15
N ARG A 367 -14.70 -27.20 -9.02
CA ARG A 367 -14.36 -27.15 -10.45
C ARG A 367 -15.10 -26.00 -11.12
N LYS A 368 -14.42 -25.39 -12.07
CA LYS A 368 -15.02 -24.36 -12.93
C LYS A 368 -16.12 -24.99 -13.79
N MET A 369 -17.27 -24.35 -13.89
CA MET A 369 -18.38 -24.83 -14.72
C MET A 369 -18.01 -24.79 -16.20
N ASP A 370 -18.67 -25.61 -17.01
CA ASP A 370 -18.39 -25.74 -18.45
C ASP A 370 -19.20 -24.72 -19.25
N VAL A 371 -18.69 -23.48 -19.29
CA VAL A 371 -19.20 -22.39 -20.14
C VAL A 371 -18.07 -21.98 -21.10
N ASP A 372 -18.37 -21.95 -22.40
CA ASP A 372 -17.40 -21.53 -23.41
C ASP A 372 -17.33 -20.00 -23.48
N ALA A 373 -16.38 -19.42 -22.75
CA ALA A 373 -16.14 -17.97 -22.73
C ALA A 373 -15.82 -17.38 -24.13
N SER A 374 -15.47 -18.19 -25.13
CA SER A 374 -15.27 -17.72 -26.51
C SER A 374 -16.58 -17.55 -27.31
N LYS A 375 -17.72 -17.93 -26.71
CA LYS A 375 -19.07 -17.80 -27.26
C LYS A 375 -20.04 -17.18 -26.26
N MET A 376 -19.53 -16.27 -25.41
CA MET A 376 -20.29 -15.71 -24.30
C MET A 376 -21.62 -15.06 -24.73
N ASP A 377 -21.69 -14.41 -25.89
CA ASP A 377 -22.94 -13.83 -26.40
C ASP A 377 -24.01 -14.90 -26.69
N GLU A 378 -23.62 -16.05 -27.26
CA GLU A 378 -24.52 -17.18 -27.52
C GLU A 378 -24.95 -17.88 -26.21
N GLU A 379 -24.00 -18.05 -25.28
CA GLU A 379 -24.27 -18.64 -23.96
C GLU A 379 -25.22 -17.77 -23.14
N TRP A 380 -25.01 -16.45 -23.12
CA TRP A 380 -25.87 -15.50 -22.43
C TRP A 380 -27.28 -15.44 -23.03
N ALA A 381 -27.39 -15.45 -24.37
CA ALA A 381 -28.69 -15.43 -25.04
C ALA A 381 -29.49 -16.72 -24.83
N SER A 382 -28.80 -17.86 -24.74
CA SER A 382 -29.44 -19.18 -24.64
C SER A 382 -29.71 -19.64 -23.21
N ARG A 383 -28.78 -19.35 -22.27
CA ARG A 383 -28.77 -19.90 -20.90
C ARG A 383 -28.22 -18.87 -19.88
N PRO A 384 -28.83 -17.68 -19.75
CA PRO A 384 -28.30 -16.60 -18.89
C PRO A 384 -28.17 -17.02 -17.42
N ASP A 385 -29.10 -17.83 -16.90
CA ASP A 385 -29.04 -18.32 -15.51
C ASP A 385 -27.79 -19.17 -15.24
N VAL A 386 -27.35 -19.97 -16.23
CA VAL A 386 -26.15 -20.81 -16.13
C VAL A 386 -24.88 -19.95 -16.18
N VAL A 387 -24.87 -18.91 -17.03
CA VAL A 387 -23.76 -17.95 -17.07
C VAL A 387 -23.64 -17.19 -15.75
N LEU A 388 -24.77 -16.85 -15.12
CA LEU A 388 -24.77 -16.17 -13.83
C LEU A 388 -24.21 -17.07 -12.71
N GLU A 389 -24.60 -18.35 -12.67
CA GLU A 389 -24.04 -19.32 -11.73
C GLU A 389 -22.54 -19.55 -11.97
N TYR A 390 -22.12 -19.58 -13.25
CA TYR A 390 -20.72 -19.65 -13.65
C TYR A 390 -19.92 -18.43 -13.18
N CYS A 391 -20.43 -17.21 -13.36
CA CYS A 391 -19.80 -15.98 -12.87
C CYS A 391 -19.69 -16.00 -11.34
N ALA A 392 -20.75 -16.44 -10.64
CA ALA A 392 -20.72 -16.61 -9.18
C ALA A 392 -19.66 -17.62 -8.71
N ARG A 393 -19.48 -18.71 -9.46
CA ARG A 393 -18.41 -19.68 -9.21
C ARG A 393 -17.03 -19.05 -9.39
N ASP A 394 -16.84 -18.31 -10.47
CA ASP A 394 -15.56 -17.67 -10.80
C ASP A 394 -15.22 -16.52 -9.84
N ALA A 395 -16.21 -15.84 -9.26
CA ALA A 395 -16.02 -14.91 -8.15
C ALA A 395 -15.67 -15.61 -6.83
N SER A 396 -16.16 -16.83 -6.59
CA SER A 396 -15.93 -17.60 -5.35
C SER A 396 -14.55 -18.28 -5.29
N LEU A 397 -14.10 -18.88 -6.40
CA LEU A 397 -12.84 -19.65 -6.45
C LEU A 397 -11.57 -18.87 -6.05
N PRO A 398 -11.40 -17.58 -6.38
CA PRO A 398 -10.25 -16.78 -5.96
C PRO A 398 -10.06 -16.76 -4.44
N LEU A 399 -11.15 -16.74 -3.66
CA LEU A 399 -11.09 -16.78 -2.19
C LEU A 399 -10.49 -18.10 -1.70
N GLU A 400 -10.94 -19.23 -2.27
CA GLU A 400 -10.41 -20.55 -1.95
C GLU A 400 -8.94 -20.67 -2.35
N ILE A 401 -8.55 -20.13 -3.51
CA ILE A 401 -7.15 -20.10 -3.95
C ILE A 401 -6.29 -19.29 -2.99
N LEU A 402 -6.70 -18.08 -2.61
CA LEU A 402 -6.00 -17.24 -1.65
C LEU A 402 -5.85 -17.94 -0.28
N ARG A 403 -6.89 -18.66 0.16
CA ARG A 403 -6.88 -19.48 1.38
C ARG A 403 -5.85 -20.60 1.29
N ALA A 404 -5.88 -21.38 0.20
CA ALA A 404 -5.00 -22.52 -0.01
C ALA A 404 -3.53 -22.13 -0.08
N VAL A 405 -3.20 -21.02 -0.76
CA VAL A 405 -1.82 -20.51 -0.84
C VAL A 405 -1.44 -19.62 0.36
N GLN A 406 -2.36 -19.43 1.32
CA GLN A 406 -2.21 -18.58 2.49
C GLN A 406 -1.76 -17.15 2.16
N ALA A 407 -2.25 -16.59 1.05
CA ALA A 407 -1.77 -15.32 0.50
C ALA A 407 -1.84 -14.20 1.54
N THR A 408 -3.03 -13.94 2.09
CA THR A 408 -3.24 -12.85 3.06
C THR A 408 -2.35 -12.99 4.30
N ARG A 409 -2.30 -14.19 4.89
CA ARG A 409 -1.45 -14.47 6.07
C ARG A 409 0.03 -14.26 5.78
N ARG A 410 0.51 -14.71 4.62
CA ARG A 410 1.91 -14.49 4.21
C ARG A 410 2.21 -13.01 4.00
N LYS A 411 1.28 -12.25 3.40
CA LYS A 411 1.46 -10.81 3.20
C LYS A 411 1.43 -10.03 4.51
N GLU A 412 0.55 -10.37 5.45
CA GLU A 412 0.51 -9.77 6.79
C GLU A 412 1.81 -10.08 7.56
N ALA A 413 2.32 -11.32 7.49
CA ALA A 413 3.60 -11.68 8.10
C ALA A 413 4.79 -10.91 7.49
N VAL A 414 4.82 -10.75 6.15
CA VAL A 414 5.83 -9.93 5.48
C VAL A 414 5.72 -8.47 5.90
N ALA A 415 4.51 -7.92 5.99
CA ALA A 415 4.28 -6.56 6.46
C ALA A 415 4.82 -6.37 7.88
N ALA A 416 4.57 -7.33 8.77
CA ALA A 416 5.02 -7.29 10.17
C ALA A 416 6.55 -7.33 10.26
N VAL A 417 7.20 -8.24 9.54
CA VAL A 417 8.66 -8.37 9.52
C VAL A 417 9.32 -7.15 8.91
N ALA A 418 8.82 -6.66 7.76
CA ALA A 418 9.38 -5.50 7.07
C ALA A 418 8.94 -4.15 7.67
N LYS A 419 8.01 -4.16 8.64
CA LYS A 419 7.38 -2.99 9.23
C LYS A 419 6.83 -2.01 8.18
N VAL A 420 5.95 -2.48 7.30
CA VAL A 420 5.30 -1.68 6.26
C VAL A 420 3.79 -1.89 6.29
N SER A 421 3.01 -1.08 5.56
CA SER A 421 1.58 -1.32 5.36
C SER A 421 1.30 -2.66 4.68
N PHE A 422 0.08 -3.20 4.86
CA PHE A 422 -0.33 -4.41 4.13
C PHE A 422 -0.26 -4.22 2.61
N GLU A 423 -0.66 -3.07 2.08
CA GLU A 423 -0.56 -2.74 0.64
C GLU A 423 0.89 -2.85 0.13
N THR A 424 1.86 -2.33 0.87
CA THR A 424 3.27 -2.38 0.49
C THR A 424 3.78 -3.81 0.50
N ALA A 425 3.37 -4.65 1.45
CA ALA A 425 3.73 -6.06 1.44
C ALA A 425 3.06 -6.85 0.30
N ALA A 426 1.80 -6.51 -0.03
CA ALA A 426 1.03 -7.17 -1.08
C ALA A 426 1.57 -6.84 -2.48
N ASN A 427 1.74 -5.54 -2.77
CA ASN A 427 1.95 -4.99 -4.10
C ASN A 427 3.28 -4.24 -4.28
N GLY A 428 4.00 -3.98 -3.20
CA GLY A 428 5.29 -3.31 -3.23
C GLY A 428 6.42 -4.19 -3.74
N THR A 429 7.54 -3.54 -4.02
CA THR A 429 8.78 -4.18 -4.47
C THR A 429 9.61 -4.67 -3.28
N THR A 430 10.49 -5.65 -3.50
CA THR A 430 11.44 -6.10 -2.47
C THR A 430 12.32 -4.95 -1.95
N SER A 431 12.65 -3.96 -2.79
CA SER A 431 13.39 -2.77 -2.38
C SER A 431 12.64 -1.97 -1.31
N GLN A 432 11.33 -1.75 -1.46
CA GLN A 432 10.55 -1.02 -0.45
C GLN A 432 10.51 -1.75 0.90
N LEU A 433 10.52 -3.09 0.90
CA LEU A 433 10.60 -3.88 2.14
C LEU A 433 11.96 -3.72 2.81
N LEU A 434 13.04 -3.73 2.03
CA LEU A 434 14.40 -3.54 2.53
C LEU A 434 14.62 -2.11 3.02
N ASP A 435 14.19 -1.11 2.24
CA ASP A 435 14.32 0.31 2.56
C ASP A 435 13.69 0.60 3.92
N SER A 436 12.52 0.02 4.21
CA SER A 436 11.89 0.18 5.52
C SER A 436 12.81 -0.24 6.66
N LEU A 437 13.44 -1.41 6.56
CA LEU A 437 14.32 -1.92 7.61
C LEU A 437 15.62 -1.13 7.74
N VAL A 438 16.23 -0.79 6.60
CA VAL A 438 17.53 -0.12 6.57
C VAL A 438 17.42 1.35 6.99
N ILE A 439 16.39 2.07 6.55
CA ILE A 439 16.17 3.48 6.91
C ILE A 439 15.96 3.63 8.41
N ARG A 440 15.13 2.78 9.03
CA ARG A 440 14.92 2.79 10.49
C ARG A 440 16.21 2.57 11.25
N LEU A 441 17.00 1.58 10.82
CA LEU A 441 18.28 1.28 11.46
C LEU A 441 19.25 2.45 11.29
N ALA A 442 19.30 3.05 10.11
CA ALA A 442 20.11 4.24 9.84
C ALA A 442 19.71 5.42 10.74
N ASP A 443 18.42 5.71 10.88
CA ASP A 443 17.96 6.80 11.76
C ASP A 443 18.25 6.54 13.24
N LYS A 444 18.11 5.28 13.70
CA LYS A 444 18.49 4.86 15.05
C LYS A 444 19.99 5.05 15.31
N TRP A 445 20.82 4.79 14.32
CA TRP A 445 22.28 4.86 14.42
C TRP A 445 22.86 6.19 13.93
N LYS A 446 22.00 7.18 13.62
CA LYS A 446 22.40 8.49 13.09
C LYS A 446 23.27 8.36 11.83
N VAL A 447 22.87 7.50 10.91
CA VAL A 447 23.47 7.37 9.57
C VAL A 447 22.62 8.14 8.56
N ALA A 448 23.26 8.94 7.70
CA ALA A 448 22.54 9.66 6.66
C ALA A 448 22.07 8.70 5.55
N VAL A 449 20.79 8.77 5.20
CA VAL A 449 20.20 7.93 4.14
C VAL A 449 20.33 8.63 2.79
N PRO A 450 21.08 8.08 1.82
CA PRO A 450 21.21 8.69 0.50
C PRO A 450 19.93 8.56 -0.33
N LEU A 451 19.82 9.37 -1.39
CA LEU A 451 18.70 9.29 -2.32
C LEU A 451 18.75 8.04 -3.19
N THR A 452 17.58 7.54 -3.58
CA THR A 452 17.44 6.44 -4.55
C THR A 452 18.12 6.81 -5.87
N GLY A 453 18.92 5.89 -6.41
CA GLY A 453 19.62 6.09 -7.68
C GLY A 453 20.85 6.99 -7.62
N SER A 454 21.32 7.36 -6.42
CA SER A 454 22.57 8.14 -6.23
C SER A 454 23.85 7.34 -6.52
N ALA A 455 23.77 6.01 -6.59
CA ALA A 455 24.92 5.16 -6.89
C ALA A 455 25.40 5.34 -8.34
N ALA A 456 26.72 5.31 -8.54
CA ALA A 456 27.32 5.30 -9.88
C ALA A 456 26.73 4.17 -10.73
N ARG A 457 26.55 4.40 -12.04
CA ARG A 457 26.11 3.35 -12.96
C ARG A 457 27.04 2.15 -12.83
N LYS A 458 26.47 0.95 -12.67
CA LYS A 458 27.22 -0.29 -12.68
C LYS A 458 28.03 -0.39 -13.98
N GLU A 459 29.35 -0.57 -13.84
CA GLU A 459 30.21 -1.00 -14.93
C GLU A 459 30.22 -2.54 -14.96
N GLY A 460 29.71 -3.11 -16.06
CA GLY A 460 29.73 -4.55 -16.30
C GLY A 460 28.65 -5.37 -15.57
N GLN A 461 28.65 -6.67 -15.84
CA GLN A 461 27.81 -7.66 -15.14
C GLN A 461 28.53 -8.18 -13.90
N ILE A 462 27.79 -8.36 -12.80
CA ILE A 462 28.32 -9.02 -11.61
C ILE A 462 28.46 -10.51 -11.90
N THR A 463 29.64 -11.08 -11.68
CA THR A 463 29.85 -12.54 -11.77
C THR A 463 28.97 -13.28 -10.77
N GLY A 464 28.19 -14.25 -11.25
CA GLY A 464 27.27 -15.04 -10.43
C GLY A 464 27.96 -16.12 -9.59
N GLY A 465 27.16 -17.01 -9.02
CA GLY A 465 27.66 -18.16 -8.26
C GLY A 465 28.46 -19.13 -9.14
N TYR A 466 29.47 -19.76 -8.54
CA TYR A 466 30.26 -20.81 -9.20
C TYR A 466 29.44 -22.10 -9.35
N VAL A 467 29.50 -22.70 -10.53
CA VAL A 467 28.93 -24.04 -10.80
C VAL A 467 30.09 -24.97 -11.11
N HIS A 468 30.26 -26.02 -10.31
CA HIS A 468 31.31 -27.00 -10.50
C HIS A 468 30.93 -27.99 -11.61
N ASP A 469 31.88 -28.34 -12.47
CA ASP A 469 31.69 -29.35 -13.49
C ASP A 469 31.52 -30.73 -12.83
N VAL A 470 30.36 -31.34 -13.05
CA VAL A 470 30.02 -32.66 -12.52
C VAL A 470 30.34 -33.76 -13.53
N LYS A 471 30.93 -34.85 -13.04
CA LYS A 471 31.14 -36.06 -13.85
C LYS A 471 29.78 -36.72 -14.13
N ALA A 472 29.42 -36.80 -15.41
CA ALA A 472 28.21 -37.48 -15.84
C ALA A 472 28.32 -39.00 -15.63
N GLY A 473 27.27 -39.61 -15.10
CA GLY A 473 27.21 -41.06 -14.88
C GLY A 473 26.11 -41.45 -13.89
N MET A 474 25.88 -42.75 -13.75
CA MET A 474 25.05 -43.31 -12.69
C MET A 474 25.95 -43.66 -11.50
N HIS A 475 25.66 -43.06 -10.34
CA HIS A 475 26.45 -43.26 -9.13
C HIS A 475 25.53 -43.67 -7.96
N PRO A 476 25.82 -44.74 -7.23
CA PRO A 476 25.09 -45.08 -6.00
C PRO A 476 25.57 -44.19 -4.83
N TRP A 477 24.71 -43.97 -3.83
CA TRP A 477 25.04 -43.31 -2.55
C TRP A 477 25.58 -41.87 -2.66
N ILE A 478 24.82 -40.97 -3.27
CA ILE A 478 25.16 -39.54 -3.33
C ILE A 478 24.68 -38.84 -2.06
N ALA A 479 25.59 -38.18 -1.35
CA ALA A 479 25.25 -37.25 -0.27
C ALA A 479 25.19 -35.81 -0.81
N VAL A 480 24.13 -35.07 -0.48
CA VAL A 480 23.97 -33.66 -0.83
C VAL A 480 24.17 -32.82 0.42
N LEU A 481 25.15 -31.93 0.39
CA LEU A 481 25.45 -30.97 1.45
C LEU A 481 25.18 -29.58 0.90
N ASP A 482 24.34 -28.81 1.61
CA ASP A 482 23.97 -27.45 1.21
C ASP A 482 24.12 -26.49 2.40
N PHE A 483 24.49 -25.25 2.13
CA PHE A 483 24.63 -24.20 3.13
C PHE A 483 23.26 -23.58 3.43
N LYS A 484 22.90 -23.50 4.72
CA LYS A 484 21.71 -22.74 5.14
C LYS A 484 21.95 -21.25 4.94
N SER A 485 21.20 -20.60 4.05
CA SER A 485 21.24 -19.15 3.81
C SER A 485 22.64 -18.60 3.50
N MET A 486 23.33 -19.21 2.52
CA MET A 486 24.73 -18.91 2.18
C MET A 486 25.08 -17.42 2.10
N TYR A 487 24.42 -16.63 1.25
CA TYR A 487 24.74 -15.19 1.09
C TYR A 487 24.48 -14.36 2.36
N PRO A 488 23.31 -14.46 3.04
CA PRO A 488 23.13 -13.83 4.34
C PRO A 488 24.22 -14.21 5.35
N SER A 489 24.61 -15.49 5.43
CA SER A 489 25.69 -15.94 6.33
C SER A 489 27.04 -15.33 5.98
N ILE A 490 27.37 -15.22 4.68
CA ILE A 490 28.60 -14.54 4.21
C ILE A 490 28.58 -13.07 4.61
N MET A 491 27.44 -12.38 4.42
CA MET A 491 27.30 -10.96 4.79
C MET A 491 27.53 -10.74 6.27
N ILE A 492 26.93 -11.58 7.13
CA ILE A 492 27.10 -11.51 8.59
C ILE A 492 28.55 -11.82 8.98
N ALA A 493 29.11 -12.92 8.48
CA ALA A 493 30.45 -13.39 8.86
C ALA A 493 31.56 -12.43 8.45
N ASN A 494 31.39 -11.71 7.33
CA ASN A 494 32.39 -10.79 6.79
C ASN A 494 32.02 -9.31 7.00
N ASN A 495 31.01 -9.02 7.84
CA ASN A 495 30.55 -7.66 8.13
C ASN A 495 30.29 -6.82 6.86
N VAL A 496 29.62 -7.42 5.87
CA VAL A 496 29.28 -6.75 4.60
C VAL A 496 28.10 -5.82 4.83
N CYS A 497 28.37 -4.52 4.86
CA CYS A 497 27.38 -3.47 5.03
C CYS A 497 27.78 -2.23 4.22
N HIS A 498 26.82 -1.37 3.89
CA HIS A 498 27.13 -0.04 3.34
C HIS A 498 28.01 0.79 4.27
N THR A 499 27.87 0.63 5.59
CA THR A 499 28.61 1.38 6.60
C THR A 499 30.02 0.87 6.87
N THR A 500 30.41 -0.25 6.26
CA THR A 500 31.71 -0.92 6.47
C THR A 500 32.52 -1.05 5.18
N ARG A 501 31.96 -0.56 4.07
CA ARG A 501 32.63 -0.52 2.78
C ARG A 501 33.69 0.60 2.80
N ILE A 502 34.94 0.22 2.55
CA ILE A 502 36.06 1.16 2.37
C ILE A 502 36.38 1.20 0.88
N ASP A 503 36.15 2.33 0.24
CA ASP A 503 36.52 2.54 -1.16
C ASP A 503 37.93 3.15 -1.24
N PRO A 504 38.84 2.67 -2.12
CA PRO A 504 40.20 3.21 -2.24
C PRO A 504 40.28 4.70 -2.58
N SER A 505 39.18 5.27 -3.09
CA SER A 505 39.04 6.69 -3.43
C SER A 505 38.66 7.57 -2.23
N HIS A 506 38.30 6.98 -1.10
CA HIS A 506 37.96 7.70 0.14
C HIS A 506 39.19 7.66 1.07
N PRO A 507 39.64 8.82 1.60
CA PRO A 507 40.89 8.95 2.34
C PRO A 507 40.92 8.23 3.68
#